data_AF-A0A7V5T5K8-F1
#
_entry.id   AF-A0A7V5T5K8-F1
#
_cell.length_a   1.000
_cell.length_b   1.000
_cell.length_c   1.000
_cell.angle_alpha   90.00
_cell.angle_beta   90.00
_cell.angle_gamma   90.00
#
_symmetry.space_group_name_H-M   'P 1'
#
loop_
_entity.id
_entity.type
_entity.pdbx_description
1 polymer ?
#
loop_
_entity_poly.entity_id
_entity_poly.type
_entity_poly.pdbx_seq_one_letter_code
_entity_poly.pdbx_strand_id
1 'polypeptide(L)'
;MKSTVSIFMLVIALEGMGALWPQGGDVDVLRTDEGELRIRPITHGSLMLEFRGKVIHVDPWSRGNYAGLPKADFILITDVH
;
A
#
# COMPACT_ATOMS: atom_id res chain seq x y z
N MET A 1 -26.91 35.78 2.85
CA MET A 1 -25.77 35.74 3.79
C MET A 1 -25.71 34.47 4.64
N LYS A 2 -26.83 33.77 4.91
CA LYS A 2 -26.82 32.50 5.68
C LYS A 2 -26.51 31.26 4.83
N SER A 3 -26.86 31.27 3.54
CA SER A 3 -26.61 30.16 2.60
C SER A 3 -25.19 30.12 2.04
N THR A 4 -24.51 31.26 1.95
CA THR A 4 -23.14 31.33 1.41
C THR A 4 -22.10 30.72 2.35
N VAL A 5 -22.34 30.78 3.68
CA VAL A 5 -21.48 30.16 4.70
C VAL A 5 -21.63 28.63 4.74
N SER A 6 -22.84 28.10 4.49
CA SER A 6 -23.06 26.65 4.41
C SER A 6 -22.42 25.99 3.18
N ILE A 7 -22.32 26.70 2.06
CA ILE A 7 -21.63 26.20 0.86
C ILE A 7 -20.12 26.12 1.09
N PHE A 8 -19.54 27.07 1.85
CA PHE A 8 -18.11 27.05 2.17
C PHE A 8 -17.72 25.90 3.14
N MET A 9 -18.61 25.49 4.06
CA MET A 9 -18.37 24.30 4.90
C MET A 9 -18.48 22.97 4.14
N LEU A 10 -19.28 22.90 3.07
CA LEU A 10 -19.44 21.67 2.29
C LEU A 10 -18.21 21.38 1.40
N VAL A 11 -17.50 22.42 0.95
CA VAL A 11 -16.28 22.27 0.12
C VAL A 11 -15.09 21.80 0.96
N ILE A 12 -14.95 22.26 2.22
CA ILE A 12 -13.86 21.83 3.12
C ILE A 12 -14.03 20.36 3.56
N ALA A 13 -15.27 19.84 3.61
CA ALA A 13 -15.53 18.44 3.93
C ALA A 13 -15.11 17.46 2.82
N LEU A 14 -14.96 17.92 1.57
CA LEU A 14 -14.48 17.10 0.45
C LEU A 14 -12.95 17.01 0.36
N GLU A 15 -12.25 18.04 0.85
CA GLU A 15 -10.78 18.15 0.85
C GLU A 15 -10.14 17.35 2.01
N GLY A 16 -10.92 16.97 3.03
CA GLY A 16 -10.47 16.18 4.18
C GLY A 16 -10.13 14.72 3.86
N MET A 17 -10.33 14.28 2.61
CA MET A 17 -9.93 12.96 2.13
C MET A 17 -8.45 12.95 1.71
N GLY A 18 -7.57 13.37 2.61
CA GLY A 18 -6.13 13.20 2.44
C GLY A 18 -5.81 11.70 2.29
N ALA A 19 -5.35 11.32 1.10
CA ALA A 19 -4.79 10.02 0.73
C ALA A 19 -5.77 8.83 0.56
N LEU A 20 -6.65 8.90 -0.45
CA LEU A 20 -7.14 7.70 -1.16
C LEU A 20 -6.35 7.42 -2.46
N TRP A 21 -5.13 7.95 -2.58
CA TRP A 21 -4.21 7.46 -3.61
C TRP A 21 -3.61 6.16 -3.11
N PRO A 22 -3.72 5.05 -3.87
CA PRO A 22 -3.04 3.81 -3.52
C PRO A 22 -1.56 4.11 -3.29
N GLN A 23 -1.12 3.94 -2.05
CA GLN A 23 0.28 3.98 -1.70
C GLN A 23 0.83 2.60 -2.03
N GLY A 24 1.35 2.46 -3.25
CA GLY A 24 1.83 1.20 -3.80
C GLY A 24 1.52 1.09 -5.29
N GLY A 25 2.44 0.52 -6.05
CA GLY A 25 2.24 0.27 -7.48
C GLY A 25 1.15 -0.77 -7.73
N ASP A 26 0.76 -0.92 -9.00
CA ASP A 26 -0.12 -2.00 -9.41
C ASP A 26 0.46 -3.36 -9.00
N VAL A 27 -0.42 -4.27 -8.58
CA VAL A 27 -0.01 -5.63 -8.23
C VAL A 27 0.23 -6.41 -9.51
N ASP A 28 1.45 -6.89 -9.69
CA ASP A 28 1.79 -7.82 -10.76
C ASP A 28 1.53 -9.27 -10.31
N VAL A 29 1.12 -10.12 -11.24
CA VAL A 29 0.81 -11.53 -10.97
C VAL A 29 1.53 -12.39 -12.00
N LEU A 30 2.54 -13.12 -11.53
CA LEU A 30 3.32 -14.06 -12.32
C LEU A 30 2.83 -15.49 -12.08
N ARG A 31 2.59 -16.22 -13.17
CA ARG A 31 2.30 -17.66 -13.09
C ARG A 31 3.60 -18.45 -13.03
N THR A 32 3.71 -19.32 -12.03
CA THR A 32 4.82 -20.26 -11.87
C THR A 32 4.27 -21.69 -11.84
N ASP A 33 5.13 -22.68 -11.99
CA ASP A 33 4.74 -24.10 -11.89
C ASP A 33 4.23 -24.48 -10.49
N GLU A 34 4.55 -23.67 -9.47
CA GLU A 34 4.11 -23.87 -8.08
C GLU A 34 2.95 -22.95 -7.65
N GLY A 35 2.33 -22.24 -8.59
CA GLY A 35 1.20 -21.35 -8.36
C GLY A 35 1.47 -19.89 -8.71
N GLU A 36 0.54 -19.00 -8.36
CA GLU A 36 0.65 -17.57 -8.64
C GLU A 36 1.53 -16.87 -7.61
N LEU A 37 2.52 -16.12 -8.10
CA LEU A 37 3.30 -15.15 -7.34
C LEU A 37 2.69 -13.76 -7.55
N ARG A 38 2.24 -13.14 -6.47
CA ARG A 38 1.73 -11.76 -6.49
C ARG A 38 2.80 -10.83 -5.95
N ILE A 39 3.11 -9.77 -6.70
CA ILE A 39 4.16 -8.80 -6.38
C ILE A 39 3.49 -7.45 -6.22
N ARG A 40 3.48 -6.90 -5.00
CA ARG A 40 2.97 -5.56 -4.73
C ARG A 40 4.13 -4.62 -4.39
N PRO A 41 4.43 -3.63 -5.24
CA PRO A 41 5.34 -2.55 -4.86
C PRO A 41 4.72 -1.71 -3.75
N ILE A 42 5.49 -1.39 -2.69
CA ILE A 42 5.02 -0.52 -1.61
C ILE A 42 5.62 0.88 -1.75
N THR A 43 6.95 0.99 -1.66
CA THR A 43 7.68 2.26 -1.81
C THR A 43 9.16 1.97 -2.05
N HIS A 44 9.81 2.72 -2.94
CA HIS A 44 11.23 2.52 -3.28
C HIS A 44 11.56 1.04 -3.59
N GLY A 45 12.48 0.42 -2.84
CA GLY A 45 12.82 -1.01 -2.95
C GLY A 45 11.91 -1.96 -2.15
N SER A 46 10.97 -1.43 -1.37
CA SER A 46 10.10 -2.23 -0.51
C SER A 46 8.98 -2.90 -1.32
N LEU A 47 8.84 -4.21 -1.15
CA LEU A 47 7.84 -5.04 -1.82
C LEU A 47 7.06 -5.89 -0.81
N MET A 48 5.84 -6.28 -1.15
CA MET A 48 5.14 -7.41 -0.54
C MET A 48 4.95 -8.50 -1.59
N LEU A 49 5.41 -9.71 -1.29
CA LEU A 49 5.21 -10.89 -2.11
C LEU A 49 4.16 -11.79 -1.45
N GLU A 50 3.24 -12.31 -2.25
CA GLU A 50 2.34 -13.39 -1.84
C GLU A 50 2.60 -14.61 -2.71
N PHE A 51 2.99 -15.73 -2.09
CA PHE A 51 3.28 -16.96 -2.81
C PHE A 51 2.95 -18.18 -1.95
N ARG A 52 2.22 -19.14 -2.52
CA ARG A 52 1.83 -20.40 -1.84
C ARG A 52 1.21 -20.19 -0.44
N GLY A 53 0.39 -19.15 -0.30
CA GLY A 53 -0.26 -18.79 0.96
C GLY A 53 0.69 -18.19 2.02
N LYS A 54 1.88 -17.75 1.61
CA LYS A 54 2.83 -17.01 2.45
C LYS A 54 2.90 -15.55 2.04
N VAL A 55 3.04 -14.68 3.03
CA VAL A 55 3.24 -13.24 2.89
C VAL A 55 4.68 -12.90 3.26
N ILE A 56 5.43 -12.33 2.33
CA ILE A 56 6.83 -11.94 2.52
C ILE A 56 6.93 -10.42 2.34
N HIS A 57 7.38 -9.71 3.37
CA HIS A 57 7.70 -8.28 3.27
C HIS A 57 9.20 -8.14 3.00
N VAL A 58 9.56 -7.52 1.89
CA VAL A 58 10.94 -7.26 1.48
C VAL A 58 11.28 -5.80 1.77
N ASP A 59 12.38 -5.57 2.48
CA ASP A 59 12.90 -4.26 2.89
C ASP A 59 11.84 -3.29 3.40
N PRO A 60 11.05 -3.65 4.44
CA PRO A 60 10.00 -2.78 4.93
C PRO A 60 10.55 -1.45 5.46
N TRP A 61 10.16 -0.35 4.81
CA TRP A 61 10.59 1.00 5.18
C TRP A 61 9.43 1.81 5.76
N SER A 62 9.67 2.55 6.83
CA SER A 62 8.64 3.32 7.55
C SER A 62 7.97 4.42 6.72
N ARG A 63 8.53 4.80 5.56
CA ARG A 63 7.88 5.71 4.60
C ARG A 63 6.83 5.02 3.73
N GLY A 64 6.75 3.69 3.74
CA GLY A 64 5.72 2.91 3.05
C GLY A 64 4.46 2.79 3.90
N ASN A 65 3.30 2.69 3.25
CA ASN A 65 2.04 2.47 3.94
C ASN A 65 1.72 0.96 4.02
N TYR A 66 1.88 0.38 5.21
CA TYR A 66 1.57 -1.01 5.48
C TYR A 66 0.19 -1.22 6.14
N ALA A 67 -0.59 -0.16 6.32
CA ALA A 67 -1.90 -0.24 6.96
C ALA A 67 -2.84 -1.14 6.14
N GLY A 68 -3.50 -2.09 6.80
CA GLY A 68 -4.41 -3.04 6.15
C GLY A 68 -3.72 -4.14 5.33
N LEU A 69 -2.39 -4.15 5.22
CA LEU A 69 -1.67 -5.27 4.62
C LEU A 69 -1.63 -6.47 5.58
N PRO A 70 -1.63 -7.71 5.06
CA PRO A 70 -1.51 -8.89 5.89
C PRO A 70 -0.17 -8.90 6.64
N LYS A 71 -0.16 -9.56 7.80
CA LYS A 71 1.07 -9.79 8.56
C LYS A 71 2.05 -10.62 7.75
N ALA A 72 3.33 -10.28 7.87
CA ALA A 72 4.42 -11.05 7.31
C ALA A 72 4.48 -12.43 7.96
N ASP A 73 4.54 -13.49 7.15
CA ASP A 73 5.13 -14.77 7.57
C ASP A 73 6.66 -14.65 7.64
N PHE A 74 7.24 -13.89 6.69
CA PHE A 74 8.68 -13.63 6.61
C PHE A 74 8.97 -12.16 6.34
N ILE A 75 10.05 -11.67 6.95
CA ILE A 75 10.66 -10.38 6.63
C ILE A 75 12.02 -10.66 6.01
N LEU A 76 12.24 -10.18 4.78
CA LEU A 76 13.52 -10.25 4.10
C LEU A 76 14.15 -8.87 4.12
N ILE A 77 15.34 -8.78 4.71
CA ILE A 77 16.18 -7.58 4.68
C ILE A 77 17.34 -7.88 3.74
N THR A 78 17.44 -7.14 2.65
CA THR A 78 18.49 -7.32 1.64
C THR A 78 19.83 -6.84 2.16
N ASP A 79 19.86 -5.66 2.79
CA ASP A 79 21.03 -5.06 3.42
C ASP A 79 20.66 -3.99 4.49
N VAL A 80 21.61 -3.14 4.92
CA VAL A 80 21.46 -2.15 6.01
C VAL A 80 21.47 -0.68 5.57
N HIS A 81 21.37 -0.38 4.27
CA HIS A 81 21.37 0.98 3.72
C HIS A 81 20.08 1.77 4.01
#